data_AF-A0A1M6FI59-F1
#
_entry.id   AF-A0A1M6FI59-F1
#
_cell.length_a   1.000
_cell.length_b   1.000
_cell.length_c   1.000
_cell.angle_alpha   90.00
_cell.angle_beta   90.00
_cell.angle_gamma   90.00
#
_symmetry.space_group_name_H-M   'P 1'
#
loop_
_entity.id
_entity.type
_entity.pdbx_description
1 polymer ?
#
loop_
_entity_poly.entity_id
_entity_poly.type
_entity_poly.pdbx_seq_one_letter_code
_entity_poly.pdbx_strand_id
1 'polypeptide(L)' 'MLKIGHPAPEFSVPSTKGQITLKDFKGKWVVLFFYPLDFTPV' A
#
# COMPACT_ATOMS: atom_id res chain seq x y z
N MET A 1 -13.29 6.84 5.30
CA MET A 1 -12.28 7.78 5.88
C MET A 1 -11.33 6.97 6.75
N LEU A 2 -10.02 7.11 6.55
CA LEU A 2 -9.03 6.43 7.39
C LEU A 2 -8.95 7.11 8.76
N LYS A 3 -8.84 6.31 9.82
CA LYS A 3 -8.70 6.79 11.20
C LYS A 3 -7.53 6.07 11.87
N ILE A 4 -6.76 6.80 12.67
CA ILE A 4 -5.66 6.25 13.44
C ILE A 4 -6.20 5.17 14.39
N GLY A 5 -5.48 4.05 14.50
CA GLY A 5 -5.84 2.91 15.34
C GLY A 5 -6.87 1.96 14.74
N HIS A 6 -7.52 2.33 13.63
CA HIS A 6 -8.38 1.39 12.89
C HIS A 6 -7.52 0.46 12.02
N PRO A 7 -7.98 -0.78 11.77
CA PRO A 7 -7.37 -1.64 10.75
C PRO A 7 -7.29 -0.93 9.40
N ALA A 8 -6.16 -1.09 8.71
CA ALA A 8 -6.05 -0.63 7.33
C ALA A 8 -7.08 -1.37 6.45
N PRO A 9 -7.71 -0.69 5.46
CA PRO A 9 -8.61 -1.35 4.54
C PRO A 9 -7.90 -2.45 3.74
N GLU A 10 -8.59 -3.56 3.52
CA GLU A 10 -8.12 -4.60 2.62
C GLU A 10 -7.98 -4.05 1.19
N PHE A 11 -6.90 -4.44 0.52
CA PHE A 11 -6.69 -4.13 -0.89
C PHE A 11 -6.11 -5.33 -1.62
N SER A 12 -6.35 -5.36 -2.92
CA SER A 12 -5.69 -6.24 -3.87
C SER A 12 -5.40 -5.41 -5.11
N VAL A 13 -4.13 -5.17 -5.40
CA VAL A 13 -3.69 -4.27 -6.47
C VAL A 13 -2.61 -4.92 -7.34
N PRO A 14 -2.57 -4.60 -8.64
CA PRO A 14 -1.42 -4.95 -9.47
C PRO A 14 -0.18 -4.17 -9.01
N SER A 15 0.98 -4.81 -9.10
CA SER A 15 2.28 -4.21 -8.80
C SER A 15 3.34 -4.67 -9.79
N THR A 16 4.54 -4.10 -9.70
CA THR A 16 5.72 -4.53 -10.48
C THR A 16 6.17 -5.97 -10.15
N LYS A 17 5.61 -6.60 -9.11
CA LYS A 17 5.87 -7.99 -8.71
C LYS A 17 4.65 -8.91 -8.91
N GLY A 18 3.65 -8.45 -9.67
CA GLY A 18 2.37 -9.15 -9.84
C GLY A 18 1.30 -8.65 -8.86
N GLN A 19 0.22 -9.41 -8.71
CA GLN A 19 -0.88 -9.07 -7.80
C GLN A 19 -0.40 -9.13 -6.33
N ILE A 20 -0.67 -8.09 -5.55
CA ILE A 20 -0.36 -8.04 -4.12
C ILE A 20 -1.61 -7.70 -3.30
N THR A 21 -1.69 -8.25 -2.10
CA THR A 21 -2.74 -7.98 -1.11
C THR A 21 -2.14 -7.51 0.20
N LEU A 22 -2.94 -6.83 1.03
CA LEU A 22 -2.51 -6.45 2.38
C LEU A 22 -2.15 -7.68 3.24
N LYS A 23 -2.85 -8.80 3.03
CA LYS A 23 -2.65 -10.06 3.78
C LYS A 23 -1.27 -10.67 3.56
N ASP A 24 -0.66 -10.47 2.40
CA ASP A 24 0.67 -11.00 2.07
C ASP A 24 1.76 -10.47 3.02
N PHE A 25 1.49 -9.35 3.71
CA PHE A 25 2.42 -8.69 4.63
C PHE A 25 2.08 -8.92 6.12
N LYS A 26 1.18 -9.84 6.44
CA LYS A 26 0.76 -10.11 7.83
C LYS A 26 1.95 -10.41 8.74
N GLY A 27 1.98 -9.77 9.91
CA GLY A 27 3.06 -9.92 10.89
C GLY A 27 4.28 -9.02 10.64
N LYS A 28 4.24 -8.15 9.63
CA LYS A 28 5.28 -7.15 9.34
C LYS A 28 4.72 -5.74 9.49
N TRP A 29 5.58 -4.79 9.83
CA TRP A 29 5.25 -3.37 9.67
C TRP A 29 5.23 -3.02 8.17
N VAL A 30 4.22 -2.27 7.76
CA VAL A 30 4.01 -1.86 6.36
C VAL A 30 3.80 -0.35 6.31
N VAL A 31 4.50 0.32 5.41
CA VAL A 31 4.30 1.73 5.08
C VAL A 31 3.88 1.82 3.62
N LEU A 32 2.70 2.37 3.35
CA LEU A 32 2.20 2.65 2.01
C LEU A 32 2.30 4.15 1.74
N PHE A 33 2.98 4.51 0.66
CA PHE A 33 3.14 5.89 0.22
C PHE A 33 2.75 6.02 -1.25
N PHE A 34 2.31 7.22 -1.63
CA PHE A 34 1.94 7.54 -3.00
C PHE A 34 2.79 8.73 -3.46
N TYR A 35 3.11 8.75 -4.75
CA TYR A 35 3.73 9.90 -5.41
C TYR A 35 2.99 10.18 -6.72
N PRO A 36 3.07 11.41 -7.27
CA PRO A 36 2.17 11.83 -8.36
C PRO A 36 2.38 11.06 -9.68
N LEU A 37 3.63 10.96 -10.12
CA LEU A 37 3.96 10.35 -11.42
C LEU A 37 5.45 10.00 -11.49
N ASP A 38 5.76 8.90 -12.19
CA ASP A 38 7.13 8.51 -12.53
C ASP A 38 7.83 9.59 -13.37
N PHE A 39 9.16 9.68 -13.25
CA PHE A 39 10.02 10.57 -14.04
C PHE A 39 9.72 12.07 -13.91
N THR A 40 9.16 12.50 -12.77
CA THR A 40 8.96 13.92 -12.45
C THR A 40 9.92 14.40 -11.37
N PRO A 41 10.39 15.67 -11.41
CA PRO A 41 11.15 16.24 -10.30
C PRO A 41 10.28 16.36 -9.06
N VAL A 42 10.93 16.43 -7.89
CA VAL A 42 10.29 16.71 -6.60
C VAL A 42 10.10 18.22 -6.44
#